data_AF-A0A838DDV0-F1
#
_entry.id   AF-A0A838DDV0-F1
#
_cell.length_a   1.000
_cell.length_b   1.000
_cell.length_c   1.000
_cell.angle_alpha   90.00
_cell.angle_beta   90.00
_cell.angle_gamma   90.00
#
_symmetry.space_group_name_H-M   'P 1'
#
loop_
_entity.id
_entity.type
_entity.pdbx_description
1 polymer ?
#
loop_
_entity_poly.entity_id
_entity_poly.type
_entity_poly.pdbx_seq_one_letter_code
_entity_poly.pdbx_strand_id
1 'polypeptide(L)'
;MRTISCGAEMTRKLPFFIVVTTLALGLTTTSHAIGWTLVNAKVRSDFPDVKRITTTELAAWLNDPKRPAPVLLDARAREEFDVSHLAGAEHVQPDAPASAINHPKSRAIVTYCSVGYRSGAFAK
;
A
#
# COMPACT_ATOMS: atom_id res chain seq x y z
N MET A 1 11.63 -65.54 33.02
CA MET A 1 11.38 -64.08 32.99
C MET A 1 12.66 -63.42 32.49
N ARG A 2 12.67 -62.93 31.24
CA ARG A 2 13.85 -62.30 30.59
C ARG A 2 13.63 -60.79 30.53
N THR A 3 14.64 -60.00 30.89
CA THR A 3 14.73 -58.58 30.49
C THR A 3 16.14 -58.32 29.98
N ILE A 4 16.24 -57.87 28.73
CA ILE A 4 17.48 -57.43 28.09
C ILE A 4 17.35 -55.91 27.84
N SER A 5 18.45 -55.25 28.12
CA SER A 5 18.84 -53.84 27.93
C SER A 5 18.53 -53.22 26.56
N CYS A 6 18.38 -51.89 26.50
CA CYS A 6 18.83 -51.08 25.37
C CYS A 6 19.05 -49.61 25.79
N GLY A 7 20.29 -49.13 25.70
CA GLY A 7 20.64 -47.71 25.75
C GLY A 7 20.78 -47.13 24.34
N ALA A 8 20.59 -45.81 24.20
CA ALA A 8 20.93 -45.09 22.97
C ALA A 8 21.49 -43.70 23.30
N GLU A 9 22.67 -43.45 22.73
CA GLU A 9 23.53 -42.28 22.89
C GLU A 9 22.93 -41.02 22.26
N MET A 10 22.84 -39.94 23.02
CA MET A 10 22.43 -38.62 22.53
C MET A 10 23.67 -37.78 22.17
N THR A 11 24.10 -37.87 20.91
CA THR A 11 25.30 -37.19 20.37
C THR A 11 24.95 -35.85 19.68
N ARG A 12 25.21 -34.76 20.41
CA ARG A 12 25.82 -33.47 20.00
C ARG A 12 25.98 -33.22 18.48
N LYS A 13 24.97 -32.64 17.80
CA LYS A 13 25.08 -32.07 16.43
C LYS A 13 24.42 -30.69 16.25
N LEU A 14 24.32 -29.88 17.30
CA LEU A 14 23.46 -28.68 17.30
C LEU A 14 24.04 -27.31 16.83
N PRO A 15 25.34 -27.05 16.60
CA PRO A 15 25.75 -25.65 16.30
C PRO A 15 25.98 -25.30 14.82
N PHE A 16 25.96 -26.25 13.87
CA PHE A 16 26.28 -25.92 12.46
C PHE A 16 25.05 -25.52 11.62
N PHE A 17 23.88 -26.08 11.93
CA PHE A 17 22.64 -25.80 11.19
C PHE A 17 22.04 -24.42 11.45
N ILE A 18 22.36 -23.81 12.60
CA ILE A 18 21.82 -22.50 13.00
C ILE A 18 22.49 -21.34 12.24
N VAL A 19 23.76 -21.49 11.83
CA VAL A 19 24.50 -20.41 11.15
C VAL A 19 24.14 -20.31 9.66
N VAL A 20 23.76 -21.41 9.01
CA VAL A 20 23.42 -21.43 7.58
C VAL A 20 22.00 -20.89 7.31
N THR A 21 21.09 -20.99 8.29
CA THR A 21 19.70 -20.54 8.13
C THR A 21 19.52 -19.03 8.25
N THR A 22 20.38 -18.32 8.98
CA THR A 22 20.29 -16.85 9.11
C THR A 22 20.75 -16.10 7.86
N LEU A 23 21.64 -16.68 7.04
CA LEU A 23 22.11 -16.05 5.80
C LEU A 23 21.08 -16.15 4.65
N ALA A 24 20.22 -17.16 4.66
CA ALA A 24 19.20 -17.36 3.61
C ALA A 24 17.95 -16.48 3.79
N LEU A 25 17.63 -16.04 5.02
CA LEU A 25 16.47 -15.17 5.28
C LEU A 25 16.72 -13.68 4.95
N GLY A 26 17.97 -13.25 4.76
CA GLY A 26 18.30 -11.86 4.44
C GLY A 26 18.09 -11.47 2.97
N LEU A 27 17.91 -12.43 2.06
CA LEU A 27 17.92 -12.18 0.61
C LEU A 27 16.53 -12.05 -0.04
N THR A 28 15.43 -12.36 0.63
CA THR A 28 14.09 -12.38 0.00
C THR A 28 13.34 -11.05 0.07
N THR A 29 13.84 -10.07 0.84
CA THR A 29 13.16 -8.76 1.03
C THR A 29 13.52 -7.73 -0.04
N THR A 30 14.57 -7.94 -0.83
CA THR A 30 15.12 -6.94 -1.77
C THR A 30 14.35 -6.85 -3.08
N SER A 31 13.78 -7.96 -3.57
CA SER A 31 13.10 -8.04 -4.88
C SER A 31 11.84 -7.17 -4.94
N HIS A 32 11.12 -7.03 -3.82
CA HIS A 32 9.88 -6.25 -3.76
C HIS A 32 10.13 -4.74 -3.81
N ALA A 33 11.24 -4.27 -3.24
CA ALA A 33 11.56 -2.84 -3.21
C ALA A 33 11.82 -2.29 -4.62
N ILE A 34 12.49 -3.08 -5.48
CA ILE A 34 12.76 -2.70 -6.88
C ILE A 34 11.48 -2.66 -7.70
N GLY A 35 10.52 -3.56 -7.45
CA GLY A 35 9.22 -3.53 -8.14
C GLY A 35 8.44 -2.25 -7.86
N TRP A 36 8.37 -1.84 -6.59
CA TRP A 36 7.63 -0.64 -6.19
C TRP A 36 8.26 0.67 -6.67
N THR A 37 9.58 0.76 -6.75
CA THR A 37 10.24 1.96 -7.29
C THR A 37 9.90 2.13 -8.77
N LEU A 38 9.84 1.03 -9.53
CA LEU A 38 9.44 1.04 -10.95
C LEU A 38 7.97 1.44 -11.12
N VAL A 39 7.06 0.88 -10.33
CA VAL A 39 5.63 1.26 -10.35
C VAL A 39 5.47 2.76 -10.07
N ASN A 40 6.12 3.26 -9.02
CA ASN A 40 6.06 4.67 -8.66
C ASN A 40 6.66 5.58 -9.76
N ALA A 41 7.77 5.17 -10.36
CA ALA A 41 8.38 5.91 -11.47
C ALA A 41 7.44 5.96 -12.68
N LYS A 42 6.80 4.84 -13.03
CA LYS A 42 5.84 4.77 -14.14
C LYS A 42 4.64 5.69 -13.90
N VAL A 43 4.01 5.60 -12.72
CA VAL A 43 2.87 6.47 -12.37
C VAL A 43 3.25 7.95 -12.47
N ARG A 44 4.44 8.34 -11.98
CA ARG A 44 4.92 9.73 -12.09
C ARG A 44 5.18 10.16 -13.53
N SER A 45 5.69 9.25 -14.35
CA SER A 45 5.93 9.50 -15.78
C SER A 45 4.64 9.68 -16.57
N ASP A 46 3.58 8.94 -16.24
CA ASP A 46 2.30 8.98 -16.96
C ASP A 46 1.45 10.21 -16.63
N PHE A 47 1.63 10.74 -15.41
CA PHE A 47 0.85 11.85 -14.86
C PHE A 47 1.75 12.98 -14.32
N PRO A 48 2.60 13.61 -15.16
CA PRO A 48 3.58 14.59 -14.71
C PRO A 48 2.93 15.88 -14.17
N ASP A 49 1.75 16.24 -14.68
CA ASP A 49 1.05 17.49 -14.32
C ASP A 49 0.14 17.36 -13.09
N VAL A 50 -0.06 16.13 -12.59
CA VAL A 50 -0.93 15.87 -11.44
C VAL A 50 -0.17 16.12 -10.14
N LYS A 51 -0.62 17.12 -9.38
CA LYS A 51 -0.07 17.41 -8.04
C LYS A 51 -0.29 16.22 -7.10
N ARG A 52 0.76 15.84 -6.37
CA ARG A 52 0.76 14.70 -5.45
C ARG A 52 0.85 15.16 -4.01
N ILE A 53 0.23 14.40 -3.13
CA ILE A 53 0.35 14.51 -1.67
C ILE A 53 0.69 13.13 -1.12
N THR A 54 1.53 13.08 -0.09
CA THR A 54 1.82 11.83 0.63
C THR A 54 0.68 11.47 1.58
N THR A 55 0.63 10.21 1.99
CA THR A 55 -0.34 9.75 2.99
C THR A 55 -0.18 10.48 4.32
N THR A 56 1.06 10.78 4.73
CA THR A 56 1.36 11.54 5.95
C THR A 56 0.85 12.98 5.85
N GLU A 57 1.08 13.67 4.73
CA GLU A 57 0.58 15.03 4.52
C GLU A 57 -0.95 15.07 4.44
N LEU A 58 -1.58 14.08 3.81
CA LEU A 58 -3.04 13.98 3.78
C LEU A 58 -3.61 13.71 5.17
N ALA A 59 -3.01 12.81 5.94
CA ALA A 59 -3.41 12.54 7.31
C ALA A 59 -3.25 13.79 8.19
N ALA A 60 -2.15 14.53 8.05
CA ALA A 60 -1.96 15.80 8.75
C ALA A 60 -3.03 16.83 8.37
N TRP A 61 -3.38 16.94 7.09
CA TRP A 61 -4.46 17.83 6.63
C TRP A 61 -5.82 17.43 7.22
N LEU A 62 -6.18 16.15 7.17
CA LEU A 62 -7.47 15.68 7.69
C LEU A 62 -7.62 15.89 9.21
N ASN A 63 -6.51 15.97 9.94
CA ASN A 63 -6.49 16.23 11.38
C ASN A 63 -6.32 17.72 11.75
N ASP A 64 -6.19 18.63 10.79
CA ASP A 64 -6.02 20.06 11.04
C ASP A 64 -7.37 20.81 11.05
N PRO A 65 -7.91 21.20 12.21
CA PRO A 65 -9.19 21.90 12.28
C PRO A 65 -9.14 23.34 11.73
N LYS A 66 -7.94 23.89 11.51
CA LYS A 66 -7.75 25.25 10.97
C LYS A 66 -7.75 25.27 9.44
N ARG A 67 -7.69 24.10 8.80
CA ARG A 67 -7.64 23.96 7.35
C ARG A 67 -8.94 23.36 6.83
N PRO A 68 -9.59 23.93 5.80
CA PRO A 68 -10.77 23.33 5.20
C PRO A 68 -10.48 21.90 4.71
N ALA A 69 -11.31 20.95 5.11
CA ALA A 69 -11.16 19.55 4.69
C ALA A 69 -11.35 19.42 3.16
N PRO A 70 -10.49 18.64 2.47
CA PRO A 70 -10.66 18.41 1.04
C PRO A 70 -11.91 17.56 0.77
N VAL A 71 -12.36 17.55 -0.47
CA VAL A 71 -13.22 16.47 -0.97
C VAL A 71 -12.33 15.25 -1.19
N LEU A 72 -12.72 14.10 -0.66
CA LEU A 72 -12.03 12.83 -0.84
C LEU A 72 -12.75 12.00 -1.89
N LEU A 73 -12.06 11.62 -2.96
CA LEU A 73 -12.60 10.78 -4.02
C LEU A 73 -11.86 9.45 -4.07
N ASP A 74 -12.57 8.36 -3.80
CA ASP A 74 -12.04 7.01 -3.96
C ASP A 74 -12.33 6.51 -5.37
N ALA A 75 -11.27 6.42 -6.18
CA ALA A 75 -11.35 5.96 -7.55
C ALA A 75 -11.14 4.45 -7.69
N ARG A 76 -11.29 3.65 -6.62
CA ARG A 76 -11.23 2.18 -6.64
C ARG A 76 -12.52 1.53 -7.13
N ALA A 77 -12.51 0.21 -7.35
CA ALA A 77 -13.72 -0.50 -7.74
C ALA A 77 -14.74 -0.44 -6.59
N ARG A 78 -16.02 -0.59 -6.91
CA ARG A 78 -17.09 -0.46 -5.90
C ARG A 78 -16.89 -1.49 -4.78
N GLU A 79 -16.47 -2.69 -5.15
CA GLU A 79 -16.22 -3.80 -4.24
C GLU A 79 -15.06 -3.51 -3.27
N GLU A 80 -14.05 -2.76 -3.72
CA GLU A 80 -12.92 -2.33 -2.87
C GLU A 80 -13.34 -1.21 -1.90
N PHE A 81 -14.22 -0.32 -2.34
CA PHE A 81 -14.76 0.78 -1.54
C PHE A 81 -15.69 0.28 -0.43
N ASP A 82 -16.55 -0.69 -0.76
CA ASP A 82 -17.53 -1.28 0.15
C ASP A 82 -16.86 -2.08 1.29
N VAL A 83 -15.65 -2.61 1.07
CA VAL A 83 -14.85 -3.26 2.13
C VAL A 83 -14.34 -2.23 3.14
N SER A 84 -13.78 -1.12 2.67
CA SER A 84 -13.26 -0.04 3.52
C SER A 84 -12.88 1.18 2.66
N HIS A 85 -12.99 2.38 3.21
CA HIS A 85 -12.58 3.64 2.57
C HIS A 85 -12.25 4.70 3.64
N LEU A 86 -11.63 5.81 3.24
CA LEU A 86 -11.39 6.94 4.14
C LEU A 86 -12.73 7.57 4.56
N ALA A 87 -12.86 7.94 5.84
CA ALA A 87 -14.08 8.54 6.35
C ALA A 87 -14.48 9.80 5.56
N GLY A 88 -15.72 9.82 5.06
CA GLY A 88 -16.22 10.93 4.23
C GLY A 88 -15.76 10.91 2.77
N ALA A 89 -15.11 9.84 2.31
CA ALA A 89 -14.80 9.68 0.89
C ALA A 89 -16.05 9.37 0.06
N GLU A 90 -16.11 9.97 -1.13
CA GLU A 90 -17.12 9.68 -2.15
C GLU A 90 -16.52 8.69 -3.15
N HIS A 91 -17.27 7.63 -3.49
CA HIS A 91 -16.87 6.70 -4.54
C HIS A 91 -17.07 7.32 -5.92
N VAL A 92 -16.05 7.22 -6.77
CA VAL A 92 -16.15 7.55 -8.19
C VAL A 92 -15.87 6.31 -9.02
N GLN A 93 -16.63 6.12 -10.09
CA GLN A 93 -16.43 4.96 -10.94
C GLN A 93 -15.02 4.97 -11.55
N PRO A 94 -14.34 3.82 -11.65
CA PRO A 94 -13.18 3.69 -12.51
C PRO A 94 -13.44 4.31 -13.88
N ASP A 95 -12.45 5.04 -14.39
CA ASP A 95 -12.46 5.63 -15.73
C ASP A 95 -13.55 6.69 -15.98
N ALA A 96 -14.28 7.10 -14.94
CA ALA A 96 -15.17 8.25 -15.03
C ALA A 96 -14.35 9.52 -15.31
N PRO A 97 -14.81 10.41 -16.21
CA PRO A 97 -14.14 11.67 -16.45
C PRO A 97 -14.28 12.58 -15.23
N ALA A 98 -13.36 13.53 -15.05
CA ALA A 98 -13.46 14.55 -14.01
C ALA A 98 -14.74 15.41 -14.11
N SER A 99 -15.39 15.46 -15.28
CA SER A 99 -16.70 16.11 -15.44
C SER A 99 -17.87 15.36 -14.79
N ALA A 100 -17.66 14.11 -14.35
CA ALA A 100 -18.68 13.31 -13.69
C ALA A 100 -18.94 13.76 -12.24
N ILE A 101 -17.99 14.49 -11.64
CA ILE A 101 -18.15 15.06 -10.31
C ILE A 101 -18.63 16.51 -10.40
N ASN A 102 -19.51 16.89 -9.49
CA ASN A 102 -20.01 18.27 -9.39
C ASN A 102 -19.57 18.88 -8.06
N HIS A 103 -18.30 19.27 -7.99
CA HIS A 103 -17.71 19.93 -6.83
C HIS A 103 -17.27 21.36 -7.17
N PRO A 104 -17.42 22.31 -6.24
CA PRO A 104 -16.97 23.68 -6.46
C PRO A 104 -15.45 23.74 -6.60
N LYS A 105 -14.96 24.42 -7.65
CA LYS A 105 -13.52 24.59 -7.93
C LYS A 105 -12.74 25.29 -6.81
N SER A 106 -13.43 25.95 -5.88
CA SER A 106 -12.84 26.61 -4.71
C SER A 106 -12.43 25.63 -3.60
N ARG A 107 -12.92 24.39 -3.61
CA ARG A 107 -12.57 23.37 -2.63
C ARG A 107 -11.53 22.44 -3.22
N ALA A 108 -10.48 22.16 -2.45
CA ALA A 108 -9.47 21.21 -2.88
C ALA A 108 -10.06 19.79 -2.95
N ILE A 109 -9.67 19.05 -3.99
CA ILE A 109 -10.06 17.66 -4.23
C ILE A 109 -8.81 16.80 -4.11
N VAL A 110 -8.91 15.71 -3.35
CA VAL A 110 -7.87 14.68 -3.25
C VAL A 110 -8.50 13.38 -3.70
N THR A 111 -8.03 12.85 -4.83
CA THR A 111 -8.42 11.53 -5.31
C THR A 111 -7.35 10.50 -4.94
N TYR A 112 -7.78 9.30 -4.56
CA TYR A 112 -6.89 8.20 -4.25
C TYR A 112 -7.39 6.89 -4.85
N CYS A 113 -6.47 5.94 -4.97
CA CYS A 113 -6.78 4.55 -5.27
C CYS A 113 -5.76 3.65 -4.56
N SER A 114 -5.62 2.38 -4.97
CA SER A 114 -4.66 1.47 -4.35
C SER A 114 -3.20 1.91 -4.53
N VAL A 115 -2.76 2.14 -5.78
CA VAL A 115 -1.34 2.43 -6.12
C VAL A 115 -1.10 3.83 -6.70
N GLY A 116 -2.15 4.63 -6.86
CA GLY A 116 -2.08 6.00 -7.40
C GLY A 116 -2.16 6.13 -8.93
N TYR A 117 -2.40 5.03 -9.67
CA TYR A 117 -2.58 5.09 -11.14
C TYR A 117 -3.97 5.60 -11.54
N ARG A 118 -5.04 4.94 -11.06
CA ARG A 118 -6.43 5.32 -11.37
C ARG A 118 -6.78 6.74 -10.91
N SER A 119 -6.28 7.15 -9.75
CA SER A 119 -6.47 8.52 -9.24
C SER A 119 -5.65 9.54 -10.04
N GLY A 120 -4.44 9.17 -10.51
CA GLY A 120 -3.67 9.98 -11.46
C GLY A 120 -4.40 10.19 -12.78
N ALA A 121 -4.99 9.12 -13.33
CA ALA A 121 -5.81 9.19 -14.55
C ALA A 121 -7.05 10.06 -14.37
N PHE A 122 -7.73 9.97 -13.22
CA PHE A 122 -8.90 10.79 -12.91
C PHE A 122 -8.56 12.28 -12.75
N ALA A 123 -7.39 12.61 -12.19
CA ALA A 123 -6.97 13.98 -11.91
C ALA A 123 -6.27 14.70 -13.07
N LYS A 124 -6.02 14.00 -14.17
CA LYS A 124 -5.39 14.53 -15.38
C LYS A 124 -6.41 15.31 -16.22
#